data_AF-A0A1I3TY78-F1
#
_entry.id   AF-A0A1I3TY78-F1
#
_cell.length_a   1.000
_cell.length_b   1.000
_cell.length_c   1.000
_cell.angle_alpha   90.00
_cell.angle_beta   90.00
_cell.angle_gamma   90.00
#
_symmetry.space_group_name_H-M   'P 1'
#
loop_
_entity.id
_entity.type
_entity.pdbx_description
1 polymer ?
#
loop_
_entity_poly.entity_id
_entity_poly.type
_entity_poly.pdbx_seq_one_letter_code
_entity_poly.pdbx_strand_id
1 'polypeptide(L)'
;MLIDSEKNSIYQEEEMNMSEALGLIETKGLVGAIEAADAMVKAANVQICGYEKIGFGLVTVMVRGDVGAVKAATDAGASAASRVGELVSVHVIPRPHTEVERAILSKGKE
;
A
#
# COMPACT_ATOMS: atom_id res chain seq x y z
N MET A 1 22.87 17.45 27.82
CA MET A 1 21.41 17.61 27.60
C MET A 1 21.14 18.28 26.25
N LEU A 2 21.86 17.89 25.19
CA LEU A 2 21.71 18.40 23.82
C LEU A 2 21.90 17.22 22.85
N ILE A 3 21.02 16.22 22.93
CA ILE A 3 21.03 15.07 22.00
C ILE A 3 19.62 14.62 21.59
N ASP A 4 18.56 15.30 22.07
CA ASP A 4 17.18 14.86 21.84
C ASP A 4 16.52 15.57 20.64
N SER A 5 16.94 16.78 20.28
CA SER A 5 16.29 17.56 19.20
C SER A 5 16.69 17.12 17.78
N GLU A 6 17.94 16.71 17.54
CA GLU A 6 18.38 16.20 16.24
C GLU A 6 17.90 14.76 15.98
N LYS A 7 17.74 13.96 17.05
CA LYS A 7 17.10 12.64 16.94
C LYS A 7 15.62 12.75 16.62
N ASN A 8 14.92 13.77 17.11
CA ASN A 8 13.50 14.00 16.82
C ASN A 8 13.23 14.36 15.34
N SER A 9 14.24 14.79 14.58
CA SER A 9 14.08 15.13 13.15
C SER A 9 14.28 13.92 12.21
N ILE A 10 14.91 12.84 12.67
CA ILE A 10 15.14 11.60 11.91
C ILE A 10 14.08 10.52 12.20
N TYR A 11 13.24 10.71 13.23
CA TYR A 11 12.14 9.81 13.60
C TYR A 11 10.74 10.38 13.33
N GLN A 12 10.62 11.41 12.49
CA GLN A 12 9.33 11.67 11.85
C GLN A 12 9.18 10.64 10.73
N GLU A 13 8.81 9.40 11.09
CA GLU A 13 8.02 8.56 10.19
C GLU A 13 6.91 9.47 9.69
N GLU A 14 6.83 9.71 8.37
CA GLU A 14 5.66 10.34 7.78
C GLU A 14 4.45 9.65 8.41
N GLU A 15 3.67 10.42 9.17
CA GLU A 15 2.53 9.93 9.91
C GLU A 15 1.57 9.38 8.87
N MET A 16 1.71 8.07 8.57
CA MET A 16 0.93 7.40 7.57
C MET A 16 -0.49 7.51 8.07
N ASN A 17 -1.28 8.32 7.37
CA ASN A 17 -2.50 8.86 7.94
C ASN A 17 -3.50 7.70 8.05
N MET A 18 -3.52 7.02 9.22
CA MET A 18 -4.27 5.78 9.48
C MET A 18 -5.80 5.94 9.32
N SER A 19 -6.27 7.16 9.05
CA SER A 19 -7.66 7.48 8.75
C SER A 19 -8.00 7.41 7.25
N GLU A 20 -7.00 7.28 6.37
CA GLU A 20 -7.17 7.25 4.92
C GLU A 20 -7.58 5.88 4.40
N ALA A 21 -8.23 5.87 3.23
CA ALA A 21 -8.66 4.64 2.59
C ALA A 21 -7.44 3.76 2.23
N LEU A 22 -7.64 2.45 2.24
CA LEU A 22 -6.63 1.45 1.88
C LEU A 22 -7.00 0.79 0.55
N GLY A 23 -6.07 0.79 -0.39
CA GLY A 23 -6.14 0.01 -1.63
C GLY A 23 -5.21 -1.19 -1.55
N LEU A 24 -5.68 -2.34 -2.03
CA LEU A 24 -4.97 -3.61 -2.04
C LEU A 24 -5.02 -4.19 -3.46
N ILE A 25 -3.88 -4.59 -3.99
CA ILE A 25 -3.81 -5.43 -5.19
C ILE A 25 -2.92 -6.62 -4.89
N GLU A 26 -3.46 -7.83 -5.05
CA GLU A 26 -2.71 -9.07 -4.94
C GLU A 26 -2.49 -9.68 -6.32
N THR A 27 -1.27 -10.12 -6.57
CA THR A 27 -0.88 -10.80 -7.80
C THR A 27 -0.10 -12.06 -7.50
N LYS A 28 -0.10 -12.99 -8.45
CA LYS A 28 0.85 -14.10 -8.45
C LYS A 28 2.12 -13.70 -9.20
N GLY A 29 3.21 -13.60 -8.45
CA GLY A 29 4.51 -13.13 -8.89
C GLY A 29 4.74 -11.65 -8.62
N LEU A 30 6.01 -11.27 -8.49
CA LEU A 30 6.40 -9.90 -8.13
C LEU A 30 6.26 -8.89 -9.29
N VAL A 31 6.38 -9.34 -10.53
CA VAL A 31 6.33 -8.46 -11.71
C VAL A 31 4.96 -7.78 -11.84
N GLY A 32 3.87 -8.55 -11.69
CA GLY A 32 2.51 -8.01 -11.69
C GLY A 32 2.29 -7.01 -10.56
N ALA A 33 2.80 -7.29 -9.36
CA ALA A 33 2.70 -6.41 -8.21
C ALA A 33 3.41 -5.07 -8.44
N ILE A 34 4.62 -5.09 -9.01
CA ILE A 34 5.41 -3.88 -9.32
C ILE A 34 4.69 -3.03 -10.37
N GLU A 35 4.19 -3.65 -11.44
CA GLU A 35 3.42 -2.94 -12.48
C GLU A 35 2.14 -2.33 -11.90
N ALA A 36 1.45 -3.06 -11.01
CA ALA A 36 0.28 -2.54 -10.32
C ALA A 36 0.62 -1.30 -9.50
N ALA A 37 1.71 -1.37 -8.71
CA ALA A 37 2.16 -0.27 -7.86
C ALA A 37 2.53 0.98 -8.68
N ASP A 38 3.27 0.82 -9.78
CA ASP A 38 3.63 1.91 -10.68
C ASP A 38 2.39 2.58 -11.31
N ALA A 39 1.43 1.77 -11.77
CA ALA A 39 0.19 2.28 -12.34
C ALA A 39 -0.70 2.98 -11.29
N MET A 40 -0.78 2.46 -10.06
CA MET A 40 -1.57 3.05 -8.97
C MET A 40 -1.12 4.49 -8.67
N VAL A 41 0.18 4.70 -8.44
CA VAL A 41 0.71 6.03 -8.08
C VAL A 41 0.71 7.03 -9.24
N LYS A 42 0.70 6.56 -10.49
CA LYS A 42 0.57 7.42 -11.69
C LYS A 42 -0.86 7.86 -11.93
N ALA A 43 -1.84 7.05 -11.56
CA ALA A 43 -3.25 7.29 -11.89
C ALA A 43 -3.95 8.25 -10.93
N ALA A 44 -3.52 8.32 -9.66
CA ALA A 44 -4.15 9.16 -8.66
C ALA A 44 -3.17 9.60 -7.56
N ASN A 45 -3.57 10.59 -6.78
CA ASN A 45 -2.82 11.04 -5.61
C ASN A 45 -2.93 10.03 -4.46
N VAL A 46 -2.10 8.99 -4.51
CA VAL A 46 -2.00 7.93 -3.50
C VAL A 46 -0.54 7.67 -3.13
N GLN A 47 -0.30 7.14 -1.94
CA GLN A 47 1.03 6.77 -1.46
C GLN A 47 1.14 5.25 -1.26
N ILE A 48 2.26 4.65 -1.64
CA ILE A 48 2.50 3.22 -1.37
C ILE A 48 2.84 3.04 0.11
N CYS A 49 2.05 2.21 0.79
CA CYS A 49 2.31 1.84 2.19
C CYS A 49 3.40 0.78 2.30
N GLY A 50 3.45 -0.11 1.30
CA GLY A 50 4.35 -1.25 1.27
C GLY A 50 3.79 -2.38 0.43
N TYR A 51 4.42 -3.54 0.56
CA TYR A 51 3.99 -4.78 -0.07
C TYR A 51 4.27 -5.95 0.86
N GLU A 52 3.43 -6.98 0.78
CA GLU A 52 3.55 -8.19 1.58
C GLU A 52 3.71 -9.42 0.69
N LYS A 53 4.54 -10.36 1.15
CA LYS A 53 4.79 -11.64 0.48
C LYS A 53 4.46 -12.76 1.45
N ILE A 54 3.44 -13.55 1.15
CA ILE A 54 2.94 -14.60 2.07
C ILE A 54 3.31 -16.02 1.61
N GLY A 55 4.13 -16.16 0.58
CA GLY A 55 4.51 -17.45 -0.01
C GLY A 55 3.64 -17.85 -1.20
N PHE A 56 3.91 -19.02 -1.79
CA PHE A 56 3.22 -19.55 -2.99
C PHE A 56 3.18 -18.59 -4.20
N GLY A 57 4.09 -17.62 -4.23
CA GLY A 57 4.15 -16.57 -5.24
C GLY A 57 3.13 -15.45 -5.05
N LEU A 58 2.36 -15.39 -3.96
CA LEU A 58 1.41 -14.32 -3.70
C LEU A 58 2.12 -13.08 -3.16
N VAL A 59 1.84 -11.94 -3.80
CA VAL A 59 2.37 -10.63 -3.45
C VAL A 59 1.23 -9.63 -3.44
N THR A 60 1.03 -8.93 -2.32
CA THR A 60 0.05 -7.86 -2.18
C THR A 60 0.75 -6.52 -2.08
N VAL A 61 0.36 -5.55 -2.91
CA VAL A 61 0.80 -4.15 -2.80
C VAL A 61 -0.33 -3.29 -2.22
N MET A 62 0.04 -2.29 -1.43
CA MET A 62 -0.89 -1.52 -0.61
C MET A 62 -0.68 -0.02 -0.81
N VAL A 63 -1.76 0.74 -0.94
CA VAL A 63 -1.72 2.21 -1.09
C VAL A 63 -2.71 2.94 -0.16
N ARG A 64 -2.38 4.19 0.22
CA ARG A 64 -3.25 5.13 0.94
C ARG A 64 -3.63 6.35 0.13
N GLY A 65 -4.79 6.90 0.45
CA GLY A 65 -5.25 8.23 0.03
C GLY A 65 -6.74 8.40 0.28
N ASP A 66 -7.32 9.43 -0.32
CA ASP A 66 -8.78 9.60 -0.34
C ASP A 66 -9.45 8.42 -1.05
N VAL A 67 -10.64 8.01 -0.59
CA VAL A 67 -11.35 6.84 -1.14
C VAL A 67 -11.54 6.90 -2.67
N GLY A 68 -11.78 8.08 -3.22
CA GLY A 68 -11.90 8.27 -4.67
C GLY A 68 -10.58 8.06 -5.40
N ALA A 69 -9.48 8.57 -4.85
CA ALA A 69 -8.13 8.40 -5.40
C ALA A 69 -7.69 6.93 -5.32
N VAL A 70 -7.93 6.26 -4.19
CA VAL A 70 -7.64 4.83 -4.00
C VAL A 70 -8.43 3.95 -4.97
N LYS A 71 -9.71 4.26 -5.20
CA LYS A 71 -10.52 3.53 -6.19
C LYS A 71 -9.96 3.70 -7.61
N ALA A 72 -9.67 4.93 -8.02
CA ALA A 72 -9.08 5.20 -9.33
C ALA A 72 -7.71 4.53 -9.51
N ALA A 73 -6.87 4.59 -8.47
CA ALA A 73 -5.57 3.93 -8.44
C ALA A 73 -5.71 2.42 -8.61
N THR A 74 -6.55 1.77 -7.79
CA THR A 74 -6.71 0.31 -7.82
C THR A 74 -7.30 -0.21 -9.14
N ASP A 75 -8.24 0.53 -9.77
CA ASP A 75 -8.77 0.20 -11.10
C ASP A 75 -7.66 0.22 -12.17
N ALA A 76 -6.78 1.24 -12.14
CA ALA A 76 -5.65 1.35 -13.06
C ALA A 76 -4.59 0.27 -12.80
N GLY A 77 -4.24 0.05 -11.53
CA GLY A 77 -3.28 -0.96 -11.10
C GLY A 77 -3.72 -2.38 -11.46
N ALA A 78 -5.00 -2.70 -11.26
CA ALA A 78 -5.57 -4.00 -11.60
C ALA A 78 -5.45 -4.27 -13.11
N SER A 79 -5.85 -3.28 -13.91
CA SER A 79 -5.74 -3.34 -15.38
C SER A 79 -4.30 -3.52 -15.83
N ALA A 80 -3.33 -2.91 -15.15
CA ALA A 80 -1.92 -3.03 -15.46
C ALA A 80 -1.32 -4.39 -15.07
N ALA A 81 -1.59 -4.83 -13.85
CA ALA A 81 -1.19 -6.14 -13.33
C ALA A 81 -1.67 -7.29 -14.23
N SER A 82 -2.94 -7.26 -14.65
CA SER A 82 -3.53 -8.29 -15.52
C SER A 82 -2.90 -8.38 -16.91
N ARG A 83 -2.22 -7.32 -17.39
CA ARG A 83 -1.53 -7.35 -18.70
C ARG A 83 -0.19 -8.07 -18.64
N VAL A 84 0.51 -7.95 -17.52
CA VAL A 84 1.91 -8.42 -17.40
C VAL A 84 2.06 -9.64 -16.48
N GLY A 85 0.99 -10.03 -15.79
CA GLY A 85 0.98 -11.15 -14.85
C GLY A 85 -0.42 -11.62 -14.50
N GLU A 86 -0.52 -12.37 -13.40
CA GLU A 86 -1.78 -12.93 -12.91
C GLU A 86 -2.29 -12.07 -11.74
N LEU A 87 -3.40 -11.35 -11.98
CA LEU A 87 -4.13 -10.63 -10.94
C LEU A 87 -4.97 -11.62 -10.14
N VAL A 88 -4.77 -11.64 -8.82
CA VAL A 88 -5.47 -12.55 -7.90
C VAL A 88 -6.64 -11.84 -7.23
N SER A 89 -6.41 -10.64 -6.68
CA SER A 89 -7.47 -9.87 -6.02
C SER A 89 -7.23 -8.37 -6.05
N VAL A 90 -8.32 -7.61 -5.94
CA VAL A 90 -8.33 -6.14 -5.82
C VAL A 90 -9.35 -5.78 -4.74
N HIS A 91 -8.97 -4.91 -3.81
CA HIS A 91 -9.88 -4.48 -2.78
C HIS A 91 -9.62 -3.03 -2.34
N VAL A 92 -10.69 -2.36 -1.94
CA VAL A 92 -10.64 -1.01 -1.38
C VAL A 92 -11.43 -0.99 -0.07
N ILE A 93 -10.78 -0.50 0.99
CA ILE A 93 -11.40 -0.27 2.29
C ILE A 93 -11.44 1.24 2.50
N PRO A 94 -12.61 1.90 2.37
CA PRO A 94 -12.72 3.36 2.49
C PRO A 94 -12.28 3.94 3.82
N ARG A 95 -12.45 3.17 4.91
CA ARG A 95 -12.09 3.57 6.27
C ARG A 95 -11.75 2.31 7.08
N PRO A 96 -10.52 1.79 6.95
CA PRO A 96 -10.09 0.64 7.73
C PRO A 96 -10.19 0.93 9.23
N HIS A 97 -10.55 -0.09 9.99
CA HIS A 97 -10.63 0.03 11.45
C HIS A 97 -9.20 0.17 12.03
N THR A 98 -9.03 0.95 13.08
CA THR A 98 -7.72 1.21 13.70
C THR A 98 -7.01 -0.07 14.18
N GLU A 99 -7.76 -1.10 14.54
CA GLU A 99 -7.19 -2.41 14.87
C GLU A 99 -6.57 -3.11 13.66
N VAL A 100 -7.14 -2.97 12.46
CA VAL A 100 -6.54 -3.50 11.22
C VAL A 100 -5.21 -2.81 10.95
N GLU A 101 -5.16 -1.49 11.13
CA GLU A 101 -3.93 -0.70 11.01
C GLU A 101 -2.83 -1.20 11.93
N ARG A 102 -3.16 -1.39 13.22
CA ARG A 102 -2.15 -1.69 14.23
C ARG A 102 -1.74 -3.16 14.29
N ALA A 103 -2.65 -4.08 14.00
CA ALA A 103 -2.39 -5.51 14.19
C ALA A 103 -1.95 -6.21 12.91
N ILE A 104 -2.42 -5.73 11.75
CA ILE A 104 -2.18 -6.37 10.45
C ILE A 104 -1.22 -5.55 9.59
N LEU A 105 -1.38 -4.22 9.54
CA LEU A 105 -0.64 -3.35 8.63
C LEU A 105 0.57 -2.66 9.27
N SER A 106 0.72 -2.71 10.59
CA SER A 106 1.90 -2.20 11.27
C SER A 106 3.11 -3.01 10.80
N LYS A 107 4.13 -2.33 10.26
CA LYS A 107 5.30 -2.96 9.64
C LYS A 107 5.75 -4.22 10.39
N GLY A 108 5.88 -5.31 9.63
CA GLY A 108 6.59 -6.50 10.07
C GLY A 108 7.96 -6.09 10.59
N LYS A 109 8.14 -6.20 11.91
CA LYS A 109 9.45 -6.14 12.55
C LYS A 109 10.21 -7.37 12.06
N GLU A 110 11.14 -7.17 11.13
CA GLU A 110 12.30 -8.06 11.05
C GLU A 110 13.17 -7.87 12.30
#